data_AF-W1YLT0-F1
#
_entry.id   AF-W1YLT0-F1
#
_cell.length_a   1.000
_cell.length_b   1.000
_cell.length_c   1.000
_cell.angle_alpha   90.00
_cell.angle_beta   90.00
_cell.angle_gamma   90.00
#
_symmetry.space_group_name_H-M   'P 1'
#
loop_
_entity.id
_entity.type
_entity.pdbx_description
1 polymer ?
#
loop_
_entity_poly.entity_id
_entity_poly.type
_entity_poly.pdbx_seq_one_letter_code
_entity_poly.pdbx_strand_id
1 'polypeptide(L)'
;IEGVYAQKGVSADLIEAILYSVNAGGKRIRPLLLLELLEGLGLELTEAHFQVAAALEMIHTGSLIHDDLPAMDDDDYRRGRLTSHKK
;
A
#
# COMPACT_ATOMS: atom_id res chain seq x y z
N ILE A 1 -0.49 5.25 -8.23
CA ILE A 1 0.48 5.25 -7.11
C ILE A 1 1.83 5.80 -7.55
N GLU A 2 2.42 5.31 -8.64
CA GLU A 2 3.74 5.77 -9.12
C GLU A 2 3.81 7.29 -9.36
N GLY A 3 2.75 7.91 -9.90
CA GLY A 3 2.69 9.37 -10.11
C GLY A 3 2.71 10.21 -8.82
N VAL A 4 2.37 9.64 -7.66
CA VAL A 4 2.41 10.33 -6.35
C VAL A 4 3.85 10.45 -5.83
N TYR A 5 4.68 9.43 -6.10
CA TYR A 5 6.09 9.39 -5.66
C TYR A 5 7.06 10.01 -6.66
N ALA A 6 6.59 10.47 -7.83
CA ALA A 6 7.43 11.00 -8.91
C ALA A 6 7.89 12.46 -8.74
N GLN A 7 7.72 13.09 -7.57
CA GLN A 7 8.18 14.47 -7.33
C GLN A 7 9.54 14.56 -6.61
N LYS A 8 10.31 15.60 -6.98
CA LYS A 8 11.72 15.87 -6.65
C LYS A 8 12.08 15.68 -5.16
N GLY A 9 13.17 14.95 -4.92
CA GLY A 9 14.07 15.12 -3.78
C GLY A 9 13.75 14.33 -2.51
N VAL A 10 12.93 13.28 -2.60
CA VAL A 10 12.72 12.34 -1.49
C VAL A 10 13.58 11.10 -1.76
N SER A 11 14.28 10.60 -0.74
CA SER A 11 15.29 9.54 -0.86
C SER A 11 14.87 8.40 -1.81
N ALA A 12 15.74 8.07 -2.77
CA ALA A 12 15.50 6.97 -3.72
C ALA A 12 15.32 5.64 -2.97
N ASP A 13 16.10 5.40 -1.91
CA ASP A 13 16.02 4.20 -1.09
C ASP A 13 14.68 4.09 -0.37
N LEU A 14 14.15 5.21 0.13
CA LEU A 14 12.84 5.25 0.77
C LEU A 14 11.73 4.93 -0.24
N ILE A 15 11.80 5.53 -1.43
CA ILE A 15 10.82 5.25 -2.50
C ILE A 15 10.89 3.78 -2.91
N GLU A 16 12.09 3.21 -3.03
CA GLU A 16 12.27 1.79 -3.35
C GLU A 16 11.66 0.88 -2.27
N ALA A 17 11.90 1.16 -0.98
CA ALA A 17 11.35 0.38 0.13
C ALA A 17 9.82 0.41 0.16
N ILE A 18 9.22 1.58 -0.08
CA ILE A 18 7.76 1.74 -0.18
C ILE A 18 7.22 0.94 -1.37
N LEU A 19 7.77 1.15 -2.56
CA LEU A 19 7.29 0.50 -3.77
C LEU A 19 7.51 -1.02 -3.72
N TYR A 20 8.58 -1.49 -3.09
CA TYR A 20 8.79 -2.91 -2.86
C TYR A 20 7.62 -3.56 -2.11
N SER A 21 7.21 -2.96 -0.99
CA SER A 21 6.16 -3.49 -0.13
C SER A 21 4.77 -3.40 -0.76
N VAL A 22 4.52 -2.33 -1.52
CA VAL A 22 3.29 -2.18 -2.32
C VAL A 22 3.25 -3.23 -3.45
N ASN A 23 4.35 -3.39 -4.20
CA ASN A 23 4.45 -4.29 -5.35
C ASN A 23 4.67 -5.77 -4.97
N ALA A 24 4.88 -6.08 -3.69
CA ALA A 24 4.87 -7.45 -3.18
C ALA A 24 3.50 -8.14 -3.33
N GLY A 25 2.46 -7.38 -3.75
CA GLY A 25 1.13 -7.90 -4.01
C GLY A 25 0.19 -7.63 -2.84
N GLY A 26 -0.79 -8.51 -2.62
CA GLY A 26 -1.85 -8.33 -1.63
C GLY A 26 -3.22 -8.34 -2.28
N LYS A 27 -4.24 -8.76 -1.51
CA LYS A 27 -5.60 -8.98 -2.05
C LYS A 27 -6.37 -7.70 -2.39
N ARG A 28 -5.89 -6.54 -1.94
CA ARG A 28 -6.54 -5.23 -2.14
C ARG A 28 -8.02 -5.20 -1.70
N ILE A 29 -8.37 -5.95 -0.65
CA ILE A 29 -9.76 -6.05 -0.17
C ILE A 29 -10.26 -4.68 0.32
N ARG A 30 -9.44 -3.91 1.04
CA ARG A 30 -9.83 -2.60 1.57
C ARG A 30 -10.18 -1.58 0.49
N PRO A 31 -9.32 -1.31 -0.52
CA PRO A 31 -9.69 -0.42 -1.61
C PRO A 31 -10.87 -0.96 -2.43
N LEU A 32 -10.93 -2.28 -2.67
CA LEU A 32 -12.06 -2.87 -3.40
C LEU A 32 -13.40 -2.61 -2.69
N LEU A 33 -13.48 -2.88 -1.38
CA LEU A 33 -14.70 -2.64 -0.61
C LEU A 33 -15.14 -1.17 -0.62
N LEU A 34 -14.19 -0.23 -0.60
CA LEU A 34 -14.52 1.19 -0.70
C LEU A 34 -15.15 1.52 -2.06
N LEU A 35 -14.54 1.06 -3.15
CA LEU A 35 -15.00 1.36 -4.50
C LEU A 35 -16.36 0.69 -4.79
N GLU A 36 -16.51 -0.59 -4.43
CA GLU A 36 -17.77 -1.35 -4.56
C GLU A 36 -18.90 -0.72 -3.75
N LEU A 37 -18.61 -0.17 -2.57
CA LEU A 37 -19.60 0.56 -1.78
C LEU A 37 -20.07 1.84 -2.49
N LEU A 38 -19.16 2.61 -3.08
CA LEU A 38 -19.50 3.84 -3.80
C LEU A 38 -20.35 3.53 -5.04
N GLU A 39 -19.97 2.50 -5.81
CA GLU A 39 -20.78 2.03 -6.95
C GLU A 39 -22.14 1.50 -6.51
N GLY A 40 -22.20 0.72 -5.42
CA GLY A 40 -23.44 0.21 -4.83
C GLY A 40 -24.38 1.31 -4.33
N LEU A 41 -23.86 2.50 -4.04
CA LEU A 41 -24.64 3.70 -3.70
C LEU A 41 -25.03 4.53 -4.93
N GLY A 42 -24.71 4.05 -6.15
CA GLY A 42 -25.06 4.70 -7.41
C GLY A 42 -24.14 5.85 -7.81
N LEU A 43 -22.95 5.95 -7.21
CA LEU A 43 -21.95 6.95 -7.61
C LEU A 43 -21.13 6.43 -8.80
N GLU A 44 -20.90 7.28 -9.79
CA GLU A 44 -19.92 7.02 -10.82
C GLU A 44 -18.51 7.17 -10.24
N LEU A 45 -17.65 6.15 -10.43
CA LEU A 45 -16.29 6.20 -9.94
C LEU A 45 -15.46 7.23 -10.71
N THR A 46 -14.71 8.04 -9.98
CA THR A 46 -13.84 9.07 -10.51
C THR A 46 -12.42 8.82 -10.02
N GLU A 47 -11.45 9.46 -10.66
CA GLU A 47 -10.04 9.38 -10.24
C GLU A 47 -9.85 9.73 -8.75
N ALA A 48 -10.62 10.66 -8.20
CA ALA A 48 -10.56 11.00 -6.78
C ALA A 48 -10.93 9.82 -5.87
N HIS A 49 -11.91 8.99 -6.27
CA HIS A 49 -12.28 7.79 -5.53
C HIS A 49 -11.14 6.75 -5.53
N PHE A 50 -10.48 6.57 -6.69
CA PHE A 50 -9.30 5.70 -6.79
C PHE A 50 -8.11 6.23 -5.96
N GLN A 51 -7.93 7.55 -5.88
CA GLN A 51 -6.90 8.16 -5.03
C GLN A 51 -7.15 7.90 -3.55
N VAL A 52 -8.41 7.99 -3.08
CA VAL A 52 -8.77 7.65 -1.70
C VAL A 52 -8.58 6.16 -1.43
N ALA A 53 -8.99 5.29 -2.36
CA ALA A 53 -8.77 3.86 -2.25
C ALA A 53 -7.27 3.51 -2.19
N ALA A 54 -6.45 4.17 -3.01
CA ALA A 54 -5.00 4.03 -2.98
C ALA A 54 -4.41 4.49 -1.63
N ALA A 55 -4.84 5.64 -1.11
CA ALA A 55 -4.40 6.13 0.20
C ALA A 55 -4.72 5.14 1.34
N LEU A 56 -5.91 4.53 1.31
CA LEU A 56 -6.29 3.49 2.26
C LEU A 56 -5.36 2.27 2.20
N GLU A 57 -5.02 1.80 0.99
CA GLU A 57 -4.08 0.69 0.82
C GLU A 57 -2.64 1.05 1.19
N MET A 58 -2.24 2.32 1.03
CA MET A 58 -0.94 2.83 1.49
C MET A 58 -0.83 2.78 3.01
N ILE A 59 -1.88 3.23 3.73
CA ILE A 59 -1.95 3.11 5.20
C ILE A 59 -1.88 1.63 5.62
N HIS A 60 -2.68 0.78 4.97
CA HIS A 60 -2.65 -0.65 5.26
C HIS A 60 -1.27 -1.27 5.04
N THR A 61 -0.61 -0.95 3.92
CA THR A 61 0.73 -1.49 3.64
C THR A 61 1.75 -0.96 4.65
N GLY A 62 1.64 0.31 5.05
CA GLY A 62 2.47 0.89 6.11
C GLY A 62 2.30 0.20 7.46
N SER A 63 1.08 -0.19 7.84
CA SER A 63 0.86 -0.94 9.08
C SER A 63 1.58 -2.30 9.04
N LEU A 64 1.45 -3.04 7.94
CA LEU A 64 2.11 -4.34 7.79
C LEU A 64 3.64 -4.24 7.86
N ILE A 65 4.23 -3.23 7.21
CA ILE A 65 5.68 -3.01 7.26
C ILE A 65 6.16 -2.84 8.70
N HIS A 66 5.40 -2.08 9.51
CA HIS A 66 5.73 -1.90 10.90
C HIS A 66 5.48 -3.19 11.70
N ASP A 67 4.33 -3.83 11.54
CA ASP A 67 3.97 -5.07 12.26
C ASP A 67 5.05 -6.14 12.07
N ASP A 68 5.63 -6.21 10.88
CA ASP A 68 6.70 -7.15 10.52
C ASP A 68 8.05 -6.88 11.21
N LEU A 69 8.26 -5.73 11.87
CA LEU A 69 9.56 -5.39 12.47
C LEU A 69 9.94 -6.33 13.63
N PRO A 70 11.24 -6.47 13.97
CA PRO A 70 11.71 -7.34 15.06
C PRO A 70 11.16 -6.99 16.45
N ALA A 71 10.70 -5.75 16.62
CA ALA A 71 10.10 -5.27 17.86
C ALA A 71 8.59 -5.59 17.97
N MET A 72 7.97 -6.08 16.89
CA MET A 72 6.57 -6.49 16.85
C MET A 72 6.49 -7.99 16.52
N ASP A 73 6.12 -8.37 15.31
CA ASP A 73 5.92 -9.78 14.96
C ASP A 73 7.21 -10.51 14.54
N ASP A 74 8.29 -9.75 14.25
CA ASP A 74 9.60 -10.28 13.80
C ASP A 74 9.48 -11.25 12.60
N ASP A 75 8.55 -10.96 11.68
CA ASP A 75 8.29 -11.80 10.53
C ASP A 75 9.38 -11.63 9.45
N ASP A 76 9.88 -12.74 8.93
CA ASP A 76 10.84 -12.75 7.83
C ASP A 76 10.16 -12.60 6.45
N TYR A 77 8.89 -13.00 6.33
CA TYR A 77 8.17 -13.05 5.05
C TYR A 77 6.78 -12.41 5.11
N ARG A 78 6.47 -11.61 4.08
CA ARG A 78 5.16 -10.98 3.86
C ARG A 78 4.80 -11.06 2.39
N ARG A 79 3.55 -11.47 2.11
CA ARG A 79 3.01 -11.57 0.73
C ARG A 79 3.91 -12.42 -0.20
N GLY A 80 4.56 -13.46 0.35
CA GLY A 80 5.44 -14.37 -0.40
C GLY A 80 6.82 -13.79 -0.76
N ARG A 81 7.22 -12.67 -0.15
CA ARG A 81 8.56 -12.05 -0.29
C ARG A 81 9.14 -11.74 1.09
N LEU A 82 10.43 -11.40 1.16
CA LEU A 82 11.04 -10.91 2.40
C LEU A 82 10.31 -9.66 2.92
N THR A 83 10.27 -9.48 4.23
CA THR A 83 9.76 -8.26 4.84
C THR A 83 10.69 -7.08 4.56
N SER A 84 10.16 -5.85 4.65
CA SER A 84 10.90 -4.66 4.22
C SER A 84 12.21 -4.43 4.99
N HIS A 85 12.34 -4.95 6.20
CA HIS A 85 13.54 -4.79 7.04
C HIS A 85 14.58 -5.91 6.82
N LYS A 86 14.22 -6.97 6.08
CA LYS A 86 15.09 -8.10 5.73
C LYS A 86 15.62 -8.04 4.29
N LYS A 87 14.93 -7.30 3.42
CA LYS A 87 15.39 -7.00 2.05
C LYS A 87 16.49 -5.95 2.09
#